data_AF-A0A2D7VXM6-F1
#
_entry.id   AF-A0A2D7VXM6-F1
#
_cell.length_a   1.000
_cell.length_b   1.000
_cell.length_c   1.000
_cell.angle_alpha   90.00
_cell.angle_beta   90.00
_cell.angle_gamma   90.00
#
_symmetry.space_group_name_H-M   'P 1'
#
loop_
_entity.id
_entity.type
_entity.pdbx_description
1 polymer ?
#
loop_
_entity_poly.entity_id
_entity_poly.type
_entity_poly.pdbx_seq_one_letter_code
_entity_poly.pdbx_strand_id
1 'polypeptide(L)'
;MPVLKKEIELDDGSKVWVRQASGLEKIKIESIQAKAVRQCRDFGPPSDWTVEQNEEFLTIIESLGGSLENQMTEWIPNCILEEDFDINKLTSTEMRTILGFVRGDDPEGAIPLDSSPE
;
A
#
# COMPACT_ATOMS: atom_id res chain seq x y z
N MET A 1 2.11 -8.22 -12.54
CA MET A 1 2.78 -6.93 -12.82
C MET A 1 4.18 -6.99 -12.26
N PRO A 2 5.21 -6.50 -12.97
CA PRO A 2 6.55 -6.40 -12.41
C PRO A 2 6.56 -5.50 -11.17
N VAL A 3 7.33 -5.86 -10.14
CA VAL A 3 7.51 -5.04 -8.94
C VAL A 3 8.39 -3.84 -9.32
N LEU A 4 7.81 -2.64 -9.29
CA LEU A 4 8.55 -1.41 -9.60
C LEU A 4 9.37 -0.93 -8.40
N LYS A 5 10.36 -0.08 -8.67
CA LYS A 5 11.19 0.60 -7.66
C LYS A 5 11.25 2.09 -7.97
N LYS A 6 11.20 2.94 -6.94
CA LYS A 6 11.24 4.40 -7.05
C LYS A 6 12.09 4.97 -5.93
N GLU A 7 12.86 6.00 -6.26
CA GLU A 7 13.53 6.85 -5.29
C GLU A 7 12.53 7.93 -4.85
N ILE A 8 12.29 8.04 -3.54
CA ILE A 8 11.36 9.01 -2.95
C ILE A 8 12.19 10.00 -2.14
N GLU A 9 12.03 11.30 -2.42
CA GLU A 9 12.61 12.38 -1.63
C GLU A 9 11.73 12.65 -0.41
N LEU A 10 12.36 12.69 0.76
CA LEU A 10 11.77 12.95 2.07
C LEU A 10 11.76 14.46 2.35
N ASP A 11 10.96 14.87 3.32
CA ASP A 11 10.77 16.28 3.72
C ASP A 11 12.08 16.92 4.21
N ASP A 12 13.02 16.12 4.72
CA ASP A 12 14.35 16.56 5.14
C ASP A 12 15.38 16.64 3.99
N GLY A 13 14.94 16.35 2.76
CA GLY A 13 15.77 16.34 1.54
C GLY A 13 16.61 15.07 1.38
N SER A 14 16.53 14.12 2.31
CA SER A 14 17.09 12.79 2.11
C SER A 14 16.24 11.99 1.12
N LYS A 15 16.78 10.88 0.61
CA LYS A 15 16.09 10.06 -0.37
C LYS A 15 16.11 8.61 0.06
N VAL A 16 15.01 7.91 -0.19
CA VAL A 16 14.85 6.49 0.13
C VAL A 16 14.46 5.69 -1.10
N TRP A 17 15.13 4.56 -1.31
CA TRP A 17 14.73 3.60 -2.34
C TRP A 17 13.63 2.67 -1.84
N VAL A 18 12.50 2.67 -2.56
CA VAL A 18 11.32 1.87 -2.21
C VAL A 18 10.95 0.96 -3.38
N ARG A 19 10.51 -0.26 -3.09
CA ARG A 19 9.87 -1.17 -4.07
C ARG A 19 8.36 -1.26 -3.84
N GLN A 20 7.62 -1.68 -4.85
CA GLN A 20 6.22 -2.06 -4.67
C GLN A 20 6.09 -3.33 -3.82
N ALA A 21 4.94 -3.48 -3.18
CA ALA A 21 4.54 -4.77 -2.62
C ALA A 21 4.36 -5.77 -3.77
N SER A 22 4.91 -6.97 -3.59
CA SER A 22 4.76 -8.09 -4.51
C SER A 22 3.33 -8.62 -4.52
N GLY A 23 3.00 -9.43 -5.52
CA GLY A 23 1.68 -10.08 -5.56
C GLY A 23 1.38 -10.90 -4.30
N LEU A 24 2.38 -11.60 -3.75
CA LEU A 24 2.20 -12.40 -2.53
C LEU A 24 1.87 -11.52 -1.31
N GLU A 25 2.54 -10.39 -1.17
CA GLU A 25 2.28 -9.41 -0.10
C GLU A 25 0.88 -8.79 -0.24
N LYS A 26 0.41 -8.56 -1.47
CA LYS A 26 -0.93 -8.01 -1.77
C LYS A 26 -2.06 -9.03 -1.58
N ILE A 27 -1.84 -10.31 -1.86
CA ILE A 27 -2.86 -11.38 -1.73
C ILE A 27 -3.48 -11.41 -0.33
N LYS A 28 -2.70 -11.09 0.72
CA LYS A 28 -3.20 -11.05 2.09
C LYS A 28 -4.30 -9.99 2.28
N ILE A 29 -4.08 -8.76 1.81
CA ILE A 29 -5.10 -7.71 1.92
C ILE A 29 -6.29 -7.99 1.00
N GLU A 30 -6.04 -8.49 -0.22
CA GLU A 30 -7.09 -8.81 -1.18
C GLU A 30 -8.00 -9.91 -0.62
N SER A 31 -7.42 -10.86 0.12
CA SER A 31 -8.18 -11.91 0.82
C SER A 31 -9.04 -11.35 1.96
N ILE A 32 -8.57 -10.32 2.68
CA ILE A 32 -9.35 -9.62 3.71
C ILE A 32 -10.50 -8.84 3.06
N GLN A 33 -10.23 -8.07 2.02
CA GLN A 33 -11.25 -7.33 1.27
C GLN A 33 -12.32 -8.29 0.71
N ALA A 34 -11.91 -9.41 0.13
CA ALA A 34 -12.85 -10.42 -0.35
C ALA A 34 -13.71 -11.03 0.77
N LYS A 35 -13.17 -11.20 1.99
CA LYS A 35 -13.96 -11.62 3.16
C LYS A 35 -14.95 -10.54 3.59
N ALA A 36 -14.54 -9.27 3.58
CA ALA A 36 -15.41 -8.14 3.92
C ALA A 36 -16.56 -8.00 2.91
N VAL A 37 -16.26 -8.05 1.60
CA VAL A 37 -17.29 -7.97 0.54
C VAL A 37 -18.34 -9.09 0.68
N ARG A 38 -17.92 -10.31 1.06
CA ARG A 38 -18.86 -11.41 1.31
C ARG A 38 -19.81 -11.14 2.48
N GLN A 39 -19.39 -10.39 3.49
CA GLN A 39 -20.24 -9.98 4.60
C GLN A 39 -21.21 -8.86 4.19
N CYS A 40 -20.80 -8.01 3.25
CA CYS A 40 -21.61 -6.93 2.67
C CYS A 40 -22.44 -7.37 1.45
N ARG A 41 -22.62 -8.67 1.22
CA ARG A 41 -23.27 -9.19 -0.02
C ARG A 41 -24.68 -8.63 -0.22
N ASP A 42 -25.40 -8.43 0.87
CA ASP A 42 -26.79 -7.98 0.85
C ASP A 42 -26.92 -6.49 0.47
N PHE A 43 -25.80 -5.74 0.42
CA PHE A 43 -25.77 -4.33 -0.01
C PHE A 43 -25.84 -4.19 -1.54
N GLY A 44 -25.65 -5.27 -2.30
CA GLY A 44 -25.56 -5.21 -3.76
C GLY A 44 -24.16 -4.83 -4.25
N PRO A 45 -24.02 -4.40 -5.52
CA PRO A 45 -22.71 -4.07 -6.09
C PRO A 45 -22.09 -2.84 -5.40
N PRO A 46 -20.77 -2.82 -5.12
CA PRO A 46 -20.11 -1.70 -4.44
C PRO A 46 -20.26 -0.33 -5.11
N SER A 47 -20.55 -0.28 -6.40
CA SER A 47 -20.81 0.96 -7.14
C SER A 47 -22.04 1.71 -6.65
N ASP A 48 -22.96 1.01 -5.98
CA ASP A 48 -24.28 1.52 -5.63
C ASP A 48 -24.44 1.67 -4.11
N TRP A 49 -23.37 1.39 -3.33
CA TRP A 49 -23.42 1.44 -1.88
C TRP A 49 -23.63 2.87 -1.37
N THR A 50 -24.47 3.00 -0.34
CA THR A 50 -24.62 4.28 0.37
C THR A 50 -23.34 4.60 1.15
N VAL A 51 -23.25 5.83 1.67
CA VAL A 51 -22.12 6.25 2.51
C VAL A 51 -22.01 5.34 3.74
N GLU A 52 -23.14 5.05 4.39
CA GLU A 52 -23.22 4.21 5.59
C GLU A 52 -22.78 2.76 5.30
N GLN A 53 -23.17 2.20 4.15
CA GLN A 53 -22.75 0.87 3.72
C GLN A 53 -21.24 0.82 3.43
N ASN A 54 -20.68 1.88 2.85
CA ASN A 54 -19.25 2.01 2.67
C ASN A 54 -18.51 2.08 4.02
N GLU A 55 -19.01 2.87 4.98
CA GLU A 55 -18.44 2.94 6.33
C GLU A 55 -18.49 1.60 7.07
N GLU A 56 -19.59 0.85 6.93
CA GLU A 56 -19.71 -0.49 7.50
C GLU A 56 -18.70 -1.46 6.88
N PHE A 57 -18.54 -1.42 5.55
CA PHE A 57 -17.52 -2.21 4.87
C PHE A 57 -16.10 -1.88 5.35
N LEU A 58 -15.77 -0.59 5.51
CA LEU A 58 -14.47 -0.15 6.03
C LEU A 58 -14.25 -0.65 7.46
N THR A 59 -15.27 -0.57 8.31
CA THR A 59 -15.23 -1.10 9.69
C THR A 59 -14.96 -2.61 9.69
N ILE A 60 -15.59 -3.37 8.77
CA ILE A 60 -15.34 -4.80 8.64
C ILE A 60 -13.90 -5.06 8.20
N ILE A 61 -13.38 -4.33 7.22
CA ILE A 61 -11.97 -4.45 6.81
C ILE A 61 -11.02 -4.21 7.99
N GLU A 62 -11.25 -3.16 8.77
CA GLU A 62 -10.43 -2.84 9.95
C GLU A 62 -10.49 -3.97 10.98
N SER A 63 -11.68 -4.49 11.28
CA SER A 63 -11.86 -5.62 12.21
C SER A 63 -11.15 -6.90 11.78
N LEU A 64 -10.94 -7.07 10.47
CA LEU A 64 -10.23 -8.20 9.87
C LEU A 64 -8.71 -7.97 9.75
N GLY A 65 -8.19 -6.84 10.24
CA GLY A 65 -6.78 -6.48 10.19
C GLY A 65 -6.33 -5.94 8.83
N GLY A 66 -7.26 -5.45 8.02
CA GLY A 66 -6.98 -4.85 6.71
C GLY A 66 -6.86 -3.32 6.74
N SER A 67 -6.77 -2.71 7.92
CA SER A 67 -6.71 -1.25 8.06
C SER A 67 -5.52 -0.65 7.30
N LEU A 68 -5.59 0.67 7.07
CA LEU A 68 -4.48 1.43 6.50
C LEU A 68 -3.20 1.26 7.33
N GLU A 69 -3.33 1.32 8.66
CA GLU A 69 -2.24 1.15 9.62
C GLU A 69 -1.60 -0.24 9.52
N ASN A 70 -2.42 -1.29 9.39
CA ASN A 70 -1.91 -2.66 9.21
C ASN A 70 -1.10 -2.78 7.92
N GLN A 71 -1.55 -2.16 6.83
CA GLN A 71 -0.82 -2.18 5.56
C GLN A 71 0.49 -1.38 5.64
N MET A 72 0.49 -0.23 6.32
CA MET A 72 1.71 0.55 6.55
C MET A 72 2.74 -0.24 7.35
N THR A 73 2.32 -0.79 8.49
CA THR A 73 3.21 -1.54 9.40
C THR A 73 3.72 -2.84 8.79
N GLU A 74 2.93 -3.48 7.93
CA GLU A 74 3.34 -4.73 7.27
C GLU A 74 4.20 -4.50 6.03
N TRP A 75 3.89 -3.53 5.18
CA TRP A 75 4.56 -3.43 3.88
C TRP A 75 5.70 -2.44 3.85
N ILE A 76 5.56 -1.26 4.45
CA ILE A 76 6.57 -0.19 4.33
C ILE A 76 7.95 -0.68 4.78
N PRO A 77 8.12 -1.33 5.95
CA PRO A 77 9.43 -1.83 6.37
C PRO A 77 10.07 -2.81 5.38
N ASN A 78 9.25 -3.67 4.77
CA ASN A 78 9.73 -4.70 3.85
C ASN A 78 9.97 -4.18 2.44
N CYS A 79 9.49 -2.97 2.14
CA CYS A 79 9.57 -2.36 0.83
C CYS A 79 10.64 -1.27 0.74
N ILE A 80 11.18 -0.80 1.85
CA ILE A 80 12.38 0.04 1.88
C ILE A 80 13.60 -0.85 1.58
N LEU A 81 14.43 -0.42 0.64
CA LEU A 81 15.57 -1.22 0.15
C LEU A 81 16.88 -0.93 0.90
N GLU A 82 16.87 0.04 1.80
CA GLU A 82 18.01 0.41 2.65
C GLU A 82 17.98 -0.40 3.95
N GLU A 83 19.04 -1.19 4.19
CA GLU A 83 19.10 -2.14 5.31
C GLU A 83 19.03 -1.47 6.70
N ASP A 84 19.57 -0.27 6.84
CA ASP A 84 19.68 0.45 8.12
C ASP A 84 18.73 1.67 8.22
N PHE A 85 17.69 1.72 7.39
CA PHE A 85 16.75 2.84 7.40
C PHE A 85 15.84 2.80 8.65
N ASP A 86 15.89 3.86 9.45
CA ASP A 86 15.01 4.02 10.61
C ASP A 86 13.65 4.61 10.20
N ILE A 87 12.66 3.73 10.12
CA ILE A 87 11.28 4.05 9.73
C ILE A 87 10.63 5.07 10.67
N ASN A 88 11.08 5.17 11.92
CA ASN A 88 10.53 6.15 12.87
C ASN A 88 10.91 7.59 12.53
N LYS A 89 11.81 7.81 11.57
CA LYS A 89 12.12 9.14 11.03
C LYS A 89 11.04 9.65 10.08
N LEU A 90 10.22 8.75 9.52
CA LEU A 90 9.22 9.13 8.54
C LEU A 90 8.07 9.89 9.19
N THR A 91 7.69 11.01 8.58
CA THR A 91 6.47 11.74 8.92
C THR A 91 5.25 10.94 8.48
N SER A 92 4.09 11.27 9.07
CA SER A 92 2.85 10.63 8.65
C SER A 92 2.48 10.91 7.17
N THR A 93 2.99 12.01 6.61
CA THR A 93 2.79 12.34 5.18
C THR A 93 3.65 11.44 4.32
N GLU A 94 4.94 11.30 4.65
CA GLU A 94 5.87 10.42 3.93
C GLU A 94 5.42 8.96 3.98
N MET A 95 4.94 8.48 5.14
CA MET A 95 4.37 7.14 5.27
C MET A 95 3.20 6.91 4.30
N ARG A 96 2.34 7.91 4.08
CA ARG A 96 1.23 7.82 3.12
C ARG A 96 1.71 7.87 1.67
N THR A 97 2.68 8.72 1.37
CA THR A 97 3.31 8.82 0.04
C THR A 97 3.98 7.50 -0.33
N ILE A 98 4.80 6.95 0.56
CA ILE A 98 5.47 5.66 0.39
C ILE A 98 4.44 4.55 0.22
N LEU A 99 3.40 4.51 1.06
CA LEU A 99 2.34 3.50 0.92
C LEU A 99 1.64 3.55 -0.44
N GLY A 100 1.34 4.75 -0.96
CA GLY A 100 0.73 4.92 -2.27
C GLY A 100 1.56 4.29 -3.39
N PHE A 101 2.88 4.50 -3.36
CA PHE A 101 3.79 3.82 -4.27
C PHE A 101 3.83 2.31 -4.03
N VAL A 102 3.96 1.87 -2.78
CA VAL A 102 4.01 0.44 -2.40
C VAL A 102 2.77 -0.32 -2.88
N ARG A 103 1.58 0.27 -2.77
CA ARG A 103 0.31 -0.27 -3.29
C ARG A 103 0.26 -0.31 -4.81
N GLY A 104 1.00 0.57 -5.47
CA GLY A 104 0.90 0.80 -6.91
C GLY A 104 -0.28 1.69 -7.27
N ASP A 105 -0.69 2.56 -6.35
CA ASP A 105 -1.68 3.63 -6.61
C ASP A 105 -1.06 4.71 -7.53
N ASP A 106 0.27 4.84 -7.50
CA ASP A 106 1.06 5.73 -8.36
C ASP A 106 1.62 4.97 -9.58
N PRO A 107 1.17 5.28 -10.82
CA PRO A 107 1.73 4.72 -12.05
C PRO A 107 3.08 5.34 -12.44
N GLU A 108 3.45 6.51 -11.92
CA GLU A 108 4.72 7.21 -12.19
C GLU A 108 5.82 6.74 -11.24
N GLY A 109 6.44 5.59 -11.54
CA GLY A 109 7.62 5.16 -10.79
C GLY A 109 8.52 4.17 -11.51
N ALA A 110 8.30 3.92 -12.78
CA ALA A 110 9.11 2.97 -13.53
C ALA A 110 10.43 3.62 -13.97
N ILE A 111 11.53 3.31 -13.29
CA ILE A 111 12.80 3.09 -14.01
C ILE A 111 12.89 1.57 -14.23
N PRO A 112 12.66 1.07 -15.47
CA PRO A 112 12.92 -0.33 -15.80
C PRO A 112 14.40 -0.66 -15.55
N LEU A 113 14.66 -1.79 -14.88
CA LEU A 113 16.02 -2.25 -14.57
C LEU A 113 16.91 -2.52 -15.81
N ASP A 114 16.33 -2.53 -17.01
CA ASP A 114 17.07 -2.67 -18.27
C ASP A 114 17.72 -1.37 -18.77
N SER A 115 17.56 -0.25 -18.04
CA SER A 115 18.10 1.05 -18.45
C SER A 115 19.41 1.45 -17.74
N SER A 116 20.17 0.49 -17.20
CA SER A 116 21.58 0.74 -16.85
C SER A 116 22.42 0.67 -18.14
N PRO A 117 23.01 1.78 -18.62
CA PRO A 117 24.01 1.68 -19.68
C PRO A 117 25.26 0.96 -19.13
N GLU A 118 25.72 -0.06 -19.85
CA GLU A 118 27.11 -0.54 -19.75
C GLU A 118 28.10 0.56 -20.16
#